data_AF-A0A4D7DJ76-F1
#
_entry.id   AF-A0A4D7DJ76-F1
#
_cell.length_a   1.000
_cell.length_b   1.000
_cell.length_c   1.000
_cell.angle_alpha   90.00
_cell.angle_beta   90.00
_cell.angle_gamma   90.00
#
_symmetry.space_group_name_H-M   'P 1'
#
loop_
_entity.id
_entity.type
_entity.pdbx_description
1 polymer ?
#
loop_
_entity_poly.entity_id
_entity_poly.type
_entity_poly.pdbx_seq_one_letter_code
_entity_poly.pdbx_strand_id
1 'polypeptide(L)'
;MVELASWIAPIATMVAAVMTAANLGPRMTGAGFAVFAVGACAWCIVALQGDQTGLLLTNVFLLVVDVVGVWRWLGRARYADAARRAARASASRTDTSLFSFQDLLSASVVDKGGTALGPVIDAMGSVEDGSIAYLVVSDGGVAGVGEVLRRFPADRLAYADGKVIASIPRPAFEALPVIEADRWPLDARRTRSGIPEMEGGPRPAAKGER
;
A
#
# COMPACT_ATOMS: atom_id res chain seq x y z
N MET A 1 -0.27 11.32 39.67
CA MET A 1 -0.05 10.12 38.84
C MET A 1 -1.30 9.71 38.08
N VAL A 2 -2.46 9.63 38.73
CA VAL A 2 -3.76 9.26 38.11
C VAL A 2 -4.14 10.17 36.95
N GLU A 3 -4.06 11.49 37.16
CA GLU A 3 -4.44 12.49 36.14
C GLU A 3 -3.55 12.42 34.88
N LEU A 4 -2.27 12.11 35.04
CA LEU A 4 -1.36 11.93 33.93
C LEU A 4 -1.68 10.64 33.15
N ALA A 5 -1.96 9.54 33.85
CA ALA A 5 -2.32 8.26 33.23
C ALA A 5 -3.66 8.35 32.47
N SER A 6 -4.65 9.08 32.99
CA SER A 6 -5.96 9.26 32.34
C SER A 6 -5.90 10.05 31.05
N TRP A 7 -4.90 10.92 30.85
CA TRP A 7 -4.68 11.62 29.58
C TRP A 7 -3.78 10.83 28.62
N ILE A 8 -2.74 10.17 29.15
CA ILE A 8 -1.83 9.34 28.34
C ILE A 8 -2.56 8.19 27.68
N ALA A 9 -3.41 7.46 28.41
CA ALA A 9 -4.08 6.27 27.92
C ALA A 9 -4.91 6.52 26.63
N PRO A 10 -5.85 7.49 26.58
CA PRO A 10 -6.62 7.76 25.36
C PRO A 10 -5.75 8.32 24.23
N ILE A 11 -4.79 9.20 24.51
CA ILE A 11 -3.91 9.76 23.48
C ILE A 11 -3.08 8.63 22.83
N ALA A 12 -2.44 7.79 23.64
CA ALA A 12 -1.68 6.65 23.15
C ALA A 12 -2.56 5.70 22.32
N THR A 13 -3.77 5.40 22.81
CA THR A 13 -4.72 4.53 22.11
C THR A 13 -5.13 5.10 20.75
N MET A 14 -5.44 6.39 20.67
CA MET A 14 -5.81 7.04 19.40
C MET A 14 -4.65 7.05 18.40
N VAL A 15 -3.43 7.37 18.85
CA VAL A 15 -2.23 7.35 18.00
C VAL A 15 -1.94 5.92 17.51
N ALA A 16 -1.97 4.94 18.40
CA ALA A 16 -1.76 3.54 18.08
C ALA A 16 -2.79 3.01 17.06
N ALA A 17 -4.06 3.41 17.23
CA ALA A 17 -5.14 3.07 16.31
C ALA A 17 -4.87 3.61 14.90
N VAL A 18 -4.48 4.88 14.77
CA VAL A 18 -4.12 5.48 13.48
C VAL A 18 -2.92 4.77 12.86
N MET A 19 -1.85 4.52 13.63
CA MET A 19 -0.65 3.83 13.15
C MET A 19 -0.95 2.42 12.62
N THR A 20 -1.83 1.70 13.31
CA THR A 20 -2.18 0.32 12.95
C THR A 20 -3.13 0.28 11.76
N ALA A 21 -4.11 1.20 11.71
CA ALA A 21 -5.09 1.30 10.64
C ALA A 21 -4.48 1.79 9.32
N ALA A 22 -3.46 2.65 9.36
CA ALA A 22 -2.82 3.18 8.16
C ALA A 22 -2.03 2.13 7.35
N ASN A 23 -1.74 0.96 7.92
CA ASN A 23 -1.06 -0.17 7.27
C ASN A 23 0.20 0.22 6.47
N LEU A 24 1.02 1.15 6.99
CA LEU A 24 2.25 1.68 6.36
C LEU A 24 3.43 0.69 6.40
N GLY A 25 3.12 -0.60 6.36
CA GLY A 25 4.05 -1.71 6.40
C GLY A 25 4.38 -2.23 7.81
N PRO A 26 5.09 -3.37 7.87
CA PRO A 26 5.23 -4.15 9.11
C PRO A 26 5.82 -3.41 10.31
N ARG A 27 6.73 -2.45 10.07
CA ARG A 27 7.36 -1.68 11.15
C ARG A 27 6.39 -0.73 11.84
N MET A 28 5.60 0.01 11.06
CA MET A 28 4.68 1.00 11.60
C MET A 28 3.51 0.32 12.30
N THR A 29 3.00 -0.77 11.73
CA THR A 29 1.98 -1.59 12.39
C THR A 29 2.50 -2.20 13.69
N GLY A 30 3.72 -2.75 13.70
CA GLY A 30 4.33 -3.28 14.93
C GLY A 30 4.60 -2.20 15.98
N ALA A 31 5.01 -0.99 15.57
CA ALA A 31 5.15 0.15 16.46
C ALA A 31 3.79 0.59 17.03
N GLY A 32 2.71 0.54 16.24
CA GLY A 32 1.34 0.81 16.69
C GLY A 32 0.94 -0.12 17.84
N PHE A 33 1.19 -1.43 17.70
CA PHE A 33 0.98 -2.40 18.79
C PHE A 33 1.82 -2.09 20.04
N ALA A 34 3.05 -1.59 19.90
CA ALA A 34 3.85 -1.20 21.05
C ALA A 34 3.24 0.02 21.79
N VAL A 35 2.67 0.97 21.06
CA VAL A 35 1.96 2.11 21.64
C VAL A 35 0.64 1.67 22.30
N PHE A 36 -0.09 0.72 21.69
CA PHE A 36 -1.27 0.13 22.34
C PHE A 36 -0.91 -0.54 23.67
N ALA A 37 0.19 -1.29 23.73
CA ALA A 37 0.66 -1.91 24.98
C ALA A 37 0.92 -0.86 26.08
N VAL A 38 1.50 0.29 25.74
CA VAL A 38 1.67 1.41 26.69
C VAL A 38 0.32 1.96 27.17
N GLY A 39 -0.62 2.14 26.24
CA GLY A 39 -1.99 2.56 26.56
C GLY A 39 -2.72 1.57 27.47
N ALA A 40 -2.62 0.28 27.17
CA ALA A 40 -3.20 -0.80 27.97
C ALA A 40 -2.61 -0.84 29.39
N CYS A 41 -1.30 -0.65 29.54
CA CYS A 41 -0.67 -0.52 30.86
C CYS A 41 -1.23 0.68 31.65
N ALA A 42 -1.40 1.83 31.00
CA ALA A 42 -1.98 3.01 31.63
C ALA A 42 -3.45 2.77 32.07
N TRP A 43 -4.26 2.12 31.22
CA TRP A 43 -5.63 1.73 31.57
C TRP A 43 -5.69 0.71 32.71
N CYS A 44 -4.77 -0.25 32.77
CA CYS A 44 -4.67 -1.19 33.90
C CYS A 44 -4.39 -0.46 35.22
N ILE A 45 -3.52 0.56 35.22
CA ILE A 45 -3.22 1.37 36.41
C ILE A 45 -4.48 2.11 36.89
N VAL A 46 -5.21 2.74 35.96
CA VAL A 46 -6.47 3.44 36.26
C VAL A 46 -7.52 2.46 36.80
N ALA A 47 -7.64 1.27 36.18
CA ALA A 47 -8.59 0.26 36.60
C ALA A 47 -8.33 -0.28 38.01
N LEU A 48 -7.06 -0.55 38.35
CA LEU A 48 -6.66 -1.00 39.68
C LEU A 48 -6.95 0.05 40.77
N GLN A 49 -6.76 1.33 40.46
CA GLN A 49 -7.03 2.42 41.41
C GLN A 49 -8.52 2.68 41.60
N GLY A 50 -9.33 2.47 40.56
CA GLY A 50 -10.78 2.63 40.61
C GLY A 50 -11.55 1.36 40.98
N ASP A 51 -10.87 0.26 41.31
CA ASP A 51 -11.44 -1.07 41.55
C ASP A 51 -12.38 -1.55 40.41
N GLN A 52 -12.00 -1.24 39.16
CA GLN A 52 -12.80 -1.51 37.98
C GLN A 52 -12.39 -2.84 37.32
N THR A 53 -12.90 -3.96 37.82
CA THR A 53 -12.52 -5.30 37.31
C THR A 53 -12.74 -5.47 35.80
N GLY A 54 -13.85 -4.94 35.26
CA GLY A 54 -14.13 -5.03 33.82
C GLY A 54 -13.12 -4.27 32.96
N LEU A 55 -12.72 -3.07 33.38
CA LEU A 55 -11.70 -2.27 32.69
C LEU A 55 -10.32 -2.94 32.78
N LEU A 56 -10.01 -3.54 33.94
CA LEU A 56 -8.76 -4.26 34.15
C LEU A 56 -8.65 -5.49 33.25
N LEU A 57 -9.67 -6.36 33.25
CA LEU A 57 -9.66 -7.61 32.47
C LEU A 57 -9.51 -7.35 30.97
N THR A 58 -10.24 -6.37 30.45
CA THR A 58 -10.18 -6.01 29.02
C THR A 58 -8.81 -5.50 28.62
N ASN A 59 -8.18 -4.62 29.42
CA ASN A 59 -6.86 -4.08 29.10
C ASN A 59 -5.72 -5.07 29.33
N VAL A 60 -5.84 -6.00 30.28
CA VAL A 60 -4.89 -7.11 30.42
C VAL A 60 -4.93 -8.00 29.17
N PHE A 61 -6.13 -8.32 28.68
CA PHE A 61 -6.27 -9.07 27.42
C PHE A 61 -5.67 -8.33 26.23
N LEU A 62 -5.97 -7.03 26.08
CA LEU A 62 -5.41 -6.20 25.02
C LEU A 62 -3.88 -6.17 25.09
N LEU A 63 -3.29 -6.01 26.28
CA LEU A 63 -1.84 -6.04 26.46
C LEU A 63 -1.21 -7.33 25.95
N VAL A 64 -1.85 -8.49 26.19
CA VAL A 64 -1.37 -9.78 25.65
C VAL A 64 -1.42 -9.79 24.13
N VAL A 65 -2.55 -9.37 23.55
CA VAL A 65 -2.71 -9.27 22.08
C VAL A 65 -1.69 -8.33 21.47
N ASP A 66 -1.42 -7.20 22.13
CA ASP A 66 -0.47 -6.19 21.68
C ASP A 66 0.96 -6.71 21.69
N VAL A 67 1.37 -7.41 22.75
CA VAL A 67 2.70 -8.06 22.81
C VAL A 67 2.87 -9.07 21.68
N VAL A 68 1.86 -9.90 21.43
CA VAL A 68 1.86 -10.83 20.29
C VAL A 68 1.92 -10.06 18.97
N GLY A 69 1.19 -8.95 18.85
CA GLY A 69 1.21 -8.05 17.70
C GLY A 69 2.59 -7.49 17.41
N VAL A 70 3.28 -6.97 18.43
CA VAL A 70 4.66 -6.47 18.35
C VAL A 70 5.58 -7.58 17.84
N TRP A 71 5.61 -8.74 18.51
CA TRP A 71 6.46 -9.85 18.10
C TRP A 71 6.22 -10.28 16.65
N ARG A 72 4.95 -10.43 16.27
CA ARG A 72 4.52 -10.86 14.94
C ARG A 72 4.94 -9.87 13.84
N TRP A 73 4.81 -8.57 14.07
CA TRP A 73 5.05 -7.54 13.06
C TRP A 73 6.49 -7.06 13.01
N LEU A 74 7.16 -6.85 14.15
CA LEU A 74 8.60 -6.56 14.18
C LEU A 74 9.41 -7.74 13.66
N GLY A 75 8.97 -8.98 13.91
CA GLY A 75 9.57 -10.17 13.31
C GLY A 75 9.51 -10.16 11.78
N ARG A 76 8.46 -9.58 11.18
CA ARG A 76 8.34 -9.39 9.72
C ARG A 76 9.07 -8.16 9.19
N ALA A 77 9.23 -7.12 10.01
CA ALA A 77 9.96 -5.92 9.64
C ALA A 77 11.36 -6.23 9.11
N ARG A 78 12.07 -7.19 9.71
CA ARG A 78 13.41 -7.59 9.27
C ARG A 78 13.48 -8.05 7.81
N TYR A 79 12.42 -8.68 7.30
CA TYR A 79 12.34 -9.15 5.91
C TYR A 79 12.09 -7.98 4.96
N ALA A 80 11.19 -7.07 5.32
CA ALA A 80 10.99 -5.83 4.58
C ALA A 80 12.29 -5.02 4.49
N ASP A 81 13.10 -5.05 5.55
CA ASP A 81 14.39 -4.35 5.58
C ASP A 81 15.44 -5.01 4.70
N ALA A 82 15.46 -6.35 4.68
CA ALA A 82 16.30 -7.10 3.76
C ALA A 82 15.94 -6.78 2.31
N ALA A 83 14.65 -6.75 1.97
CA ALA A 83 14.17 -6.38 0.65
C ALA A 83 14.58 -4.94 0.27
N ARG A 84 14.40 -3.96 1.18
CA ARG A 84 14.84 -2.58 0.97
C ARG A 84 16.36 -2.46 0.78
N ARG A 85 17.15 -3.21 1.54
CA ARG A 85 18.61 -3.26 1.37
C ARG A 85 18.99 -3.83 0.00
N ALA A 86 18.35 -4.92 -0.42
CA ALA A 86 18.57 -5.50 -1.74
C ALA A 86 18.19 -4.52 -2.87
N ALA A 87 17.03 -3.87 -2.77
CA ALA A 87 16.60 -2.84 -3.71
C ALA A 87 17.63 -1.68 -3.80
N ARG A 88 18.05 -1.13 -2.67
CA ARG A 88 19.08 -0.05 -2.63
C ARG A 88 20.41 -0.50 -3.20
N ALA A 89 20.87 -1.72 -2.88
CA ALA A 89 22.12 -2.26 -3.40
C ALA A 89 22.04 -2.53 -4.91
N SER A 90 20.86 -2.87 -5.44
CA SER A 90 20.67 -3.06 -6.88
C SER A 90 20.60 -1.74 -7.65
N ALA A 91 20.21 -0.63 -7.01
CA ALA A 91 20.10 0.67 -7.67
C ALA A 91 21.44 1.21 -8.21
N SER A 92 22.58 0.74 -7.69
CA SER A 92 23.91 1.08 -8.20
C SER A 92 24.42 0.12 -9.29
N ARG A 93 23.65 -0.91 -9.64
CA ARG A 93 24.02 -1.84 -10.71
C ARG A 93 23.63 -1.29 -12.07
N THR A 94 24.46 -1.57 -13.08
CA THR A 94 24.25 -1.11 -14.46
C THR A 94 23.33 -2.01 -15.28
N ASP A 95 23.10 -3.24 -14.83
CA ASP A 95 22.30 -4.25 -15.53
C ASP A 95 20.82 -4.19 -15.13
N THR A 96 20.51 -4.11 -13.84
CA THR A 96 19.12 -4.13 -13.33
C THR A 96 19.01 -3.50 -11.95
N SER A 97 18.00 -2.63 -11.79
CA SER A 97 17.55 -2.10 -10.50
C SER A 97 16.29 -2.85 -10.05
N LEU A 98 16.22 -3.22 -8.78
CA LEU A 98 15.13 -3.97 -8.16
C LEU A 98 14.34 -3.08 -7.19
N PHE A 99 13.07 -3.40 -7.00
CA PHE A 99 12.23 -2.82 -5.96
C PHE A 99 11.45 -3.90 -5.22
N SER A 100 10.95 -3.56 -4.03
CA SER A 100 10.09 -4.43 -3.22
C SER A 100 8.64 -4.28 -3.67
N PHE A 101 7.95 -5.37 -3.99
CA PHE A 101 6.51 -5.34 -4.28
C PHE A 101 5.69 -4.78 -3.11
N GLN A 102 6.06 -5.12 -1.88
CA GLN A 102 5.40 -4.56 -0.70
C GLN A 102 5.53 -3.03 -0.65
N ASP A 103 6.70 -2.51 -1.03
CA ASP A 103 6.91 -1.06 -1.03
C ASP A 103 6.22 -0.39 -2.23
N LEU A 104 6.17 -1.06 -3.39
CA LEU A 104 5.40 -0.61 -4.56
C LEU A 104 3.91 -0.48 -4.22
N LEU A 105 3.33 -1.49 -3.55
CA LEU A 105 1.93 -1.49 -3.12
C LEU A 105 1.64 -0.50 -1.99
N SER A 106 2.68 0.03 -1.33
CA SER A 106 2.55 1.10 -0.33
C SER A 106 2.80 2.50 -0.93
N ALA A 107 3.13 2.58 -2.22
CA ALA A 107 3.55 3.83 -2.85
C ALA A 107 2.36 4.64 -3.36
N SER A 108 2.56 5.95 -3.45
CA SER A 108 1.75 6.81 -4.32
C SER A 108 2.44 7.03 -5.65
N VAL A 109 1.63 7.11 -6.69
CA VAL A 109 2.06 7.66 -7.96
C VAL A 109 2.16 9.18 -7.82
N VAL A 110 3.29 9.75 -8.23
CA VAL A 110 3.55 11.19 -8.23
C VAL A 110 3.95 11.65 -9.63
N ASP A 111 3.68 12.91 -9.97
CA ASP A 111 4.25 13.51 -11.18
C ASP A 111 5.77 13.79 -11.02
N LYS A 112 6.40 14.30 -12.09
CA LYS A 112 7.82 14.70 -12.05
C LYS A 112 8.15 15.80 -11.04
N GLY A 113 7.16 16.61 -10.64
CA GLY A 113 7.30 17.64 -9.61
C GLY A 113 7.13 17.10 -8.19
N GLY A 114 6.78 15.82 -8.04
CA GLY A 114 6.50 15.18 -6.76
C GLY A 114 5.07 15.38 -6.25
N THR A 115 4.18 15.96 -7.05
CA THR A 115 2.76 16.12 -6.73
C THR A 115 2.09 14.76 -6.76
N ALA A 116 1.36 14.39 -5.70
CA ALA A 116 0.61 13.14 -5.66
C ALA A 116 -0.48 13.11 -6.74
N LEU A 117 -0.49 12.03 -7.52
CA LEU A 117 -1.55 11.70 -8.46
C LEU A 117 -2.58 10.80 -7.79
N GLY A 118 -2.12 9.76 -7.08
CA GLY A 118 -2.95 8.90 -6.25
C GLY A 118 -2.22 7.65 -5.74
N PRO A 119 -2.80 6.89 -4.79
CA PRO A 119 -2.18 5.69 -4.24
C PRO A 119 -2.24 4.52 -5.24
N VAL A 120 -1.20 3.67 -5.19
CA VAL A 120 -1.23 2.36 -5.85
C VAL A 120 -2.16 1.45 -5.04
N ILE A 121 -3.15 0.88 -5.69
CA ILE A 121 -4.10 -0.08 -5.11
C ILE A 121 -3.57 -1.51 -5.26
N ASP A 122 -3.10 -1.85 -6.47
CA ASP A 122 -2.50 -3.15 -6.76
C ASP A 122 -1.59 -3.10 -8.01
N ALA A 123 -0.90 -4.21 -8.31
CA ALA A 123 -0.07 -4.40 -9.48
C ALA A 123 -0.27 -5.81 -10.07
N MET A 124 -0.65 -5.89 -11.35
CA MET A 124 -0.84 -7.18 -12.01
C MET A 124 0.47 -7.69 -12.60
N GLY A 125 0.89 -8.89 -12.20
CA GLY A 125 2.06 -9.59 -12.73
C GLY A 125 1.71 -10.57 -13.85
N SER A 126 2.58 -10.69 -14.84
CA SER A 126 2.54 -11.73 -15.88
C SER A 126 3.18 -13.01 -15.35
N VAL A 127 2.52 -14.15 -15.57
CA VAL A 127 3.06 -15.47 -15.20
C VAL A 127 4.12 -15.92 -16.21
N GLU A 128 4.03 -15.42 -17.44
CA GLU A 128 4.89 -15.80 -18.55
C GLU A 128 6.33 -15.33 -18.37
N ASP A 129 6.53 -14.09 -17.91
CA ASP A 129 7.86 -13.49 -17.74
C ASP A 129 8.12 -12.90 -16.35
N GLY A 130 7.15 -12.96 -15.43
CA GLY A 130 7.26 -12.39 -14.09
C GLY A 130 7.25 -10.86 -14.05
N SER A 131 7.01 -10.18 -15.18
CA SER A 131 6.98 -8.73 -15.25
C SER A 131 5.67 -8.15 -14.74
N ILE A 132 5.69 -6.87 -14.36
CA ILE A 132 4.45 -6.13 -14.07
C ILE A 132 3.81 -5.74 -15.40
N ALA A 133 2.55 -6.11 -15.60
CA ALA A 133 1.76 -5.72 -16.76
C ALA A 133 1.23 -4.28 -16.61
N TYR A 134 0.62 -3.96 -15.47
CA TYR A 134 0.12 -2.63 -15.13
C TYR A 134 -0.07 -2.46 -13.62
N LEU A 135 -0.17 -1.22 -13.16
CA LEU A 135 -0.63 -0.87 -11.81
C LEU A 135 -2.09 -0.43 -11.86
N VAL A 136 -2.82 -0.70 -10.78
CA VAL A 136 -4.13 -0.12 -10.49
C VAL A 136 -3.87 1.06 -9.56
N VAL A 137 -4.25 2.27 -9.99
CA VAL A 137 -4.00 3.50 -9.23
C VAL A 137 -5.34 4.18 -8.98
N SER A 138 -5.59 4.58 -7.74
CA SER A 138 -6.79 5.34 -7.42
C SER A 138 -6.62 6.80 -7.84
N ASP A 139 -7.61 7.37 -8.49
CA ASP A 139 -7.73 8.78 -8.83
C ASP A 139 -8.90 9.40 -8.06
N GLY A 140 -8.57 10.09 -6.97
CA GLY A 140 -9.55 10.62 -6.05
C GLY A 140 -10.25 9.55 -5.22
N GLY A 141 -11.24 9.97 -4.42
CA GLY A 141 -11.86 9.11 -3.42
C GLY A 141 -10.91 8.71 -2.28
N VAL A 142 -11.42 8.01 -1.27
CA VAL A 142 -10.62 7.48 -0.16
C VAL A 142 -11.24 6.16 0.33
N ALA A 143 -10.41 5.13 0.47
CA ALA A 143 -10.78 3.86 1.09
C ALA A 143 -12.01 3.20 0.43
N GLY A 144 -12.04 3.20 -0.90
CA GLY A 144 -13.12 2.61 -1.70
C GLY A 144 -14.36 3.49 -1.90
N VAL A 145 -14.43 4.68 -1.29
CA VAL A 145 -15.56 5.60 -1.45
C VAL A 145 -15.24 6.65 -2.51
N GLY A 146 -15.97 6.60 -3.62
CA GLY A 146 -15.81 7.56 -4.73
C GLY A 146 -14.48 7.45 -5.47
N GLU A 147 -13.79 6.30 -5.36
CA GLU A 147 -12.52 6.06 -6.04
C GLU A 147 -12.76 5.76 -7.52
N VAL A 148 -12.02 6.45 -8.38
CA VAL A 148 -11.91 6.09 -9.80
C VAL A 148 -10.61 5.31 -9.98
N LEU A 149 -10.71 4.02 -10.30
CA LEU A 149 -9.51 3.22 -10.53
C LEU A 149 -9.01 3.43 -11.95
N ARG A 150 -7.68 3.55 -12.12
CA ARG A 150 -7.05 3.76 -13.42
C ARG A 150 -5.95 2.75 -13.68
N ARG A 151 -5.87 2.31 -14.94
CA ARG A 151 -4.79 1.45 -15.44
C ARG A 151 -3.54 2.28 -15.71
N PHE A 152 -2.56 2.20 -14.83
CA PHE A 152 -1.26 2.83 -15.04
C PHE A 152 -0.30 1.85 -15.72
N PRO A 153 0.26 2.19 -16.89
CA PRO A 153 1.03 1.24 -17.69
C PRO A 153 2.43 1.03 -17.11
N ALA A 154 2.88 -0.23 -17.06
CA ALA A 154 4.13 -0.61 -16.41
C ALA A 154 5.39 -0.11 -17.13
N ASP A 155 5.31 0.20 -18.43
CA ASP A 155 6.42 0.78 -19.19
C ASP A 155 6.75 2.23 -18.77
N ARG A 156 5.84 2.89 -18.05
CA ARG A 156 6.03 4.22 -17.45
C ARG A 156 6.37 4.17 -15.96
N LEU A 157 6.57 2.98 -15.42
CA LEU A 157 6.92 2.78 -14.01
C LEU A 157 8.39 3.13 -13.81
N ALA A 158 8.63 4.25 -13.13
CA ALA A 158 9.90 4.53 -12.49
C ALA A 158 9.67 4.51 -10.99
N TYR A 159 10.43 3.72 -10.24
CA TYR A 159 10.32 3.65 -8.79
C TYR A 159 11.57 4.22 -8.14
N ALA A 160 11.39 5.22 -7.28
CA ALA A 160 12.46 5.82 -6.51
C ALA A 160 11.91 6.29 -5.15
N ASP A 161 12.70 6.10 -4.09
CA ASP A 161 12.40 6.62 -2.74
C ASP A 161 10.98 6.34 -2.22
N GLY A 162 10.43 5.15 -2.50
CA GLY A 162 9.09 4.79 -2.02
C GLY A 162 7.94 5.35 -2.87
N LYS A 163 8.24 5.94 -4.03
CA LYS A 163 7.25 6.56 -4.92
C LYS A 163 7.34 5.98 -6.32
N VAL A 164 6.18 5.89 -6.98
CA VAL A 164 6.12 5.65 -8.42
C VAL A 164 6.11 7.00 -9.12
N ILE A 165 7.19 7.33 -9.82
CA ILE A 165 7.30 8.56 -10.58
C ILE A 165 6.65 8.35 -11.94
N ALA A 166 5.48 8.95 -12.11
CA ALA A 166 4.83 9.04 -13.40
C ALA A 166 5.61 9.97 -14.32
N SER A 167 5.99 9.45 -15.48
CA SER A 167 6.58 10.26 -16.55
C SER A 167 5.58 11.18 -17.25
N ILE A 168 4.32 11.23 -16.79
CA ILE A 168 3.20 11.94 -17.39
C ILE A 168 2.61 12.99 -16.43
N PRO A 169 2.08 14.11 -16.93
CA PRO A 169 1.42 15.12 -16.11
C PRO A 169 0.01 14.67 -15.69
N ARG A 170 -0.56 15.36 -14.69
CA ARG A 170 -1.91 15.08 -14.15
C ARG A 170 -3.01 14.92 -15.22
N PRO A 171 -3.17 15.79 -16.22
CA PRO A 171 -4.22 15.60 -17.24
C PRO A 171 -4.05 14.32 -18.05
N ALA A 172 -2.81 13.89 -18.30
CA ALA A 172 -2.55 12.64 -19.01
C ALA A 172 -2.78 11.41 -18.12
N PHE A 173 -2.59 11.54 -16.80
CA PHE A 173 -2.98 10.52 -15.82
C PHE A 173 -4.51 10.40 -15.72
N GLU A 174 -5.23 11.52 -15.67
CA GLU A 174 -6.69 11.57 -15.66
C GLU A 174 -7.33 11.10 -16.99
N ALA A 175 -6.55 11.00 -18.06
CA ALA A 175 -6.96 10.41 -19.32
C ALA A 175 -6.68 8.89 -19.41
N LEU A 176 -6.03 8.28 -18.41
CA LEU A 176 -5.78 6.84 -18.40
C LEU A 176 -7.10 6.05 -18.34
N PRO A 177 -7.16 4.86 -18.94
CA PRO A 177 -8.34 4.02 -18.92
C PRO A 177 -8.82 3.77 -17.48
N VAL A 178 -10.11 4.01 -17.26
CA VAL A 178 -10.79 3.68 -16.01
C VAL A 178 -10.97 2.16 -15.92
N ILE A 179 -10.78 1.62 -14.72
CA ILE A 179 -10.97 0.22 -14.39
C ILE A 179 -12.22 0.10 -13.50
N GLU A 180 -13.08 -0.87 -13.80
CA GLU A 180 -14.20 -1.25 -12.92
C GLU A 180 -13.66 -2.00 -11.70
N ALA A 181 -14.15 -1.68 -10.49
CA ALA A 181 -13.60 -2.23 -9.24
C ALA A 181 -13.60 -3.77 -9.17
N ASP A 182 -14.58 -4.42 -9.80
CA ASP A 182 -14.79 -5.87 -9.81
C ASP A 182 -14.38 -6.55 -11.13
N ARG A 183 -13.94 -5.78 -12.14
CA ARG A 183 -13.58 -6.31 -13.46
C ARG A 183 -12.31 -5.66 -14.00
N TRP A 184 -11.17 -6.21 -13.59
CA TRP A 184 -9.87 -5.70 -14.00
C TRP A 184 -9.45 -6.25 -15.38
N PRO A 185 -8.70 -5.47 -16.17
CA PRO A 185 -8.25 -5.89 -17.50
C PRO A 185 -7.45 -7.20 -17.47
N LEU A 186 -7.84 -8.17 -18.29
CA LEU A 186 -7.18 -9.49 -18.35
C LEU A 186 -5.94 -9.49 -19.24
N ASP A 187 -5.75 -8.47 -20.07
CA ASP A 187 -4.65 -8.42 -21.01
C ASP A 187 -3.36 -7.94 -20.33
N ALA A 188 -2.35 -8.81 -20.31
CA ALA A 188 -0.99 -8.46 -19.90
C ALA A 188 -0.26 -7.57 -20.91
N ARG A 189 -0.94 -7.10 -21.97
CA ARG A 189 -0.32 -6.28 -23.00
C ARG A 189 0.25 -5.04 -22.33
N ARG A 190 1.59 -4.96 -22.27
CA ARG A 190 2.32 -3.71 -22.04
C ARG A 190 1.79 -2.74 -23.09
N THR A 191 0.86 -1.88 -22.72
CA THR A 191 0.15 -1.00 -23.65
C THR A 191 1.17 0.00 -24.17
N ARG A 192 1.93 -0.41 -25.19
CA ARG A 192 2.94 0.40 -25.85
C ARG A 192 2.14 1.47 -26.60
N SER A 193 2.03 2.65 -25.99
CA SER A 193 1.21 3.78 -26.43
C SER A 193 -0.28 3.67 -26.12
N GLY A 194 -0.77 4.60 -25.30
CA GLY A 194 -2.16 4.69 -24.84
C GLY A 194 -3.10 5.29 -25.87
N ILE A 195 -3.44 4.51 -26.90
CA ILE A 195 -4.66 4.76 -27.68
C ILE A 195 -5.37 3.39 -27.81
N PRO A 196 -6.63 3.25 -27.35
CA PRO A 196 -7.41 2.05 -27.60
C PRO A 196 -7.61 1.90 -29.11
N GLU A 197 -7.20 0.77 -29.68
CA GLU A 197 -7.62 0.39 -31.01
C GLU A 197 -9.10 0.03 -30.93
N MET A 198 -9.95 0.82 -31.59
CA MET A 198 -11.39 0.58 -31.67
C MET A 198 -11.63 -0.79 -32.33
N GLU A 199 -12.16 -1.73 -31.56
CA GLU A 199 -12.51 -3.06 -32.02
C GLU A 199 -13.65 -2.98 -33.05
N GLY A 200 -13.34 -3.17 -34.33
CA GLY A 200 -14.36 -3.21 -35.39
C GLY A 200 -13.86 -2.85 -36.79
N GLY A 201 -13.10 -3.73 -37.44
CA GLY A 201 -12.79 -3.64 -38.87
C GLY A 201 -12.86 -5.02 -39.52
N PRO A 202 -13.54 -5.18 -40.68
CA PRO A 202 -13.82 -6.51 -41.23
C PRO A 202 -12.54 -7.19 -41.72
N ARG A 203 -12.42 -8.48 -41.38
CA ARG A 203 -11.33 -9.36 -41.82
C ARG A 203 -11.34 -9.44 -43.36
N PRO A 204 -10.23 -9.18 -44.07
CA PRO A 204 -10.21 -9.33 -45.51
C PRO A 204 -10.38 -10.82 -45.87
N ALA A 205 -11.32 -11.07 -46.79
CA ALA A 205 -11.66 -12.40 -47.27
C ALA A 205 -10.43 -13.11 -47.85
N ALA A 206 -10.23 -14.36 -47.45
CA ALA A 206 -9.22 -15.25 -48.02
C ALA A 206 -9.46 -15.36 -49.54
N LYS A 207 -8.49 -14.88 -50.32
CA LYS A 207 -8.50 -14.99 -51.78
C LYS A 207 -8.22 -16.45 -52.13
N GLY A 208 -9.19 -17.08 -52.79
CA GLY A 208 -9.16 -18.47 -53.20
C GLY A 208 -7.94 -18.82 -54.06
N GLU A 209 -7.41 -20.00 -53.78
CA GLU A 209 -6.46 -20.72 -54.61
C GLU A 209 -7.14 -21.13 -55.93
N ARG A 210 -6.41 -20.98 -57.03
CA ARG A 210 -6.65 -21.65 -58.31
C ARG A 210 -5.37 -22.35 -58.69
#